data_AF-A0A7J9W0Y9-F1
#
_entry.id   AF-A0A7J9W0Y9-F1
#
_cell.length_a   1.000
_cell.length_b   1.000
_cell.length_c   1.000
_cell.angle_alpha   90.00
_cell.angle_beta   90.00
_cell.angle_gamma   90.00
#
_symmetry.space_group_name_H-M   'P 1'
#
loop_
_entity.id
_entity.type
_entity.pdbx_description
1 polymer ?
#
loop_
_entity_poly.entity_id
_entity_poly.type
_entity_poly.pdbx_seq_one_letter_code
_entity_poly.pdbx_strand_id
1 'polypeptide(L)' 'MAVEYDGAWRDGEGWALNRDRDRLNRLQALGWEVVFVTAALLRDPERMVRTVRAALARRLTVS' A
#
# COMPACT_ATOMS: atom_id res chain seq x y z
N MET A 1 -7.32 -7.07 3.62
CA MET A 1 -6.45 -5.87 3.60
C MET A 1 -5.03 -6.33 3.83
N ALA A 2 -4.07 -5.75 3.11
CA ALA A 2 -2.65 -6.02 3.29
C ALA A 2 -1.89 -4.69 3.47
N VAL A 3 -0.80 -4.72 4.24
CA VAL A 3 0.13 -3.61 4.41
C VAL A 3 1.46 -4.03 3.79
N GLU A 4 1.99 -3.19 2.91
CA GLU A 4 3.26 -3.44 2.24
C GLU A 4 4.26 -2.33 2.53
N TYR A 5 5.46 -2.74 2.94
CA TYR A 5 6.59 -1.83 3.10
C TYR A 5 7.24 -1.62 1.75
N ASP A 6 7.24 -0.37 1.29
CA ASP A 6 7.91 0.02 0.05
C ASP A 6 9.19 0.79 0.39
N GLY A 7 10.33 0.14 0.17
CA GLY A 7 11.66 0.70 0.41
C GLY A 7 12.03 1.77 -0.62
N ALA A 8 13.06 2.57 -0.35
CA ALA A 8 13.58 3.50 -1.35
C ALA A 8 14.21 2.72 -2.51
N TRP A 9 13.52 2.68 -3.66
CA TRP A 9 14.05 2.11 -4.89
C TRP A 9 15.28 2.91 -5.36
N ARG A 10 16.33 2.20 -5.77
CA ARG A 10 17.51 2.82 -6.42
C ARG A 10 17.17 3.12 -7.88
N ASP A 11 17.68 4.24 -8.40
CA ASP A 11 17.39 4.72 -9.76
C ASP A 11 17.64 3.64 -10.83
N GLY A 12 16.63 3.35 -11.68
CA GLY A 12 16.76 2.50 -12.87
C GLY A 12 15.83 1.29 -12.97
N GLU A 13 15.05 0.95 -11.94
CA GLU A 13 14.21 -0.26 -11.93
C GLU A 13 12.76 -0.03 -12.41
N GLY A 14 12.58 0.59 -13.59
CA GLY A 14 11.25 0.81 -14.18
C GLY A 14 10.45 -0.49 -14.43
N TRP A 15 11.14 -1.62 -14.58
CA TRP A 15 10.53 -2.95 -14.71
C TRP A 15 9.94 -3.45 -13.37
N ALA A 16 10.48 -3.04 -12.23
CA ALA A 16 9.95 -3.37 -10.91
C ALA A 16 8.59 -2.70 -10.68
N LEU A 17 8.41 -1.46 -11.17
CA LEU A 17 7.12 -0.74 -11.16
C LEU A 17 6.01 -1.47 -11.95
N ASN A 18 6.33 -2.03 -13.11
CA ASN A 18 5.34 -2.76 -13.92
C ASN A 18 4.94 -4.08 -13.27
N ARG A 19 5.90 -4.82 -12.70
CA ARG A 19 5.60 -6.05 -11.94
C ARG A 19 4.75 -5.76 -10.72
N ASP A 20 4.98 -4.64 -10.05
CA ASP A 20 4.20 -4.25 -8.88
C ASP A 20 2.77 -3.90 -9.27
N ARG A 21 2.55 -3.19 -10.38
CA ARG A 21 1.20 -2.93 -10.95
C ARG A 21 0.41 -4.21 -11.21
N ASP A 22 1.01 -5.22 -11.84
CA ASP A 22 0.34 -6.50 -12.10
C ASP A 22 -0.06 -7.23 -10.81
N ARG A 23 0.82 -7.17 -9.80
CA ARG A 23 0.53 -7.75 -8.49
C ARG A 23 -0.60 -7.00 -7.78
N LEU A 24 -0.62 -5.68 -7.83
CA LEU A 24 -1.69 -4.86 -7.26
C LEU A 24 -3.03 -5.09 -7.94
N ASN A 25 -3.05 -5.19 -9.27
CA ASN A 25 -4.25 -5.49 -10.03
C ASN A 25 -4.86 -6.85 -9.60
N ARG A 26 -4.02 -7.87 -9.38
CA ARG A 26 -4.49 -9.18 -8.87
C ARG A 26 -5.06 -9.07 -7.46
N LEU A 27 -4.41 -8.33 -6.57
CA LEU A 27 -4.92 -8.12 -5.21
C LEU A 27 -6.26 -7.38 -5.22
N GLN A 28 -6.37 -6.31 -6.01
CA GLN A 28 -7.61 -5.55 -6.19
C GLN A 28 -8.74 -6.41 -6.77
N ALA A 29 -8.46 -7.22 -7.79
CA ALA A 29 -9.44 -8.14 -8.40
C ALA A 29 -9.97 -9.18 -7.39
N LEU A 30 -9.18 -9.51 -6.37
CA LEU A 30 -9.59 -10.39 -5.26
C LEU A 30 -10.27 -9.63 -4.09
N GLY A 31 -10.57 -8.34 -4.26
CA GLY A 31 -11.24 -7.51 -3.25
C GLY A 31 -10.31 -7.04 -2.11
N TRP A 32 -8.99 -7.05 -2.34
CA TRP A 32 -8.01 -6.57 -1.37
C TRP A 32 -7.73 -5.08 -1.56
N GLU A 33 -7.88 -4.32 -0.49
CA GLU A 33 -7.28 -2.98 -0.36
C GLU A 33 -5.84 -3.13 0.13
N VAL A 34 -4.91 -2.45 -0.55
CA VAL A 34 -3.48 -2.43 -0.25
C VAL A 34 -3.09 -1.02 0.17
N VAL A 35 -2.46 -0.89 1.34
CA VAL A 35 -1.92 0.39 1.83
C VAL A 35 -0.40 0.32 1.78
N PHE A 36 0.20 1.22 1.00
CA PHE A 36 1.64 1.38 0.90
C PHE A 36 2.19 2.16 2.09
N VAL A 37 3.11 1.55 2.81
CA VAL A 37 3.89 2.19 3.86
C VAL A 37 5.28 2.47 3.30
N THR A 38 5.44 3.68 2.77
CA THR A 38 6.72 4.13 2.22
C THR A 38 7.69 4.53 3.32
N ALA A 39 8.97 4.57 3.01
CA ALA A 39 9.99 5.12 3.91
C ALA A 39 9.67 6.56 4.38
N ALA A 40 9.04 7.38 3.53
CA ALA A 40 8.61 8.72 3.92
C ALA A 40 7.45 8.70 4.93
N LEU A 41 6.50 7.77 4.78
CA LEU A 41 5.39 7.62 5.71
C LEU A 41 5.86 7.10 7.07
N LEU A 42 6.87 6.23 7.10
CA LEU A 42 7.45 5.72 8.35
C LEU A 42 8.22 6.76 9.18
N ARG A 43 8.63 7.87 8.57
CA ARG A 43 9.20 9.00 9.33
C ARG A 43 8.17 9.67 10.23
N ASP A 44 6.88 9.41 10.01
CA ASP A 44 5.76 9.85 10.84
C ASP A 44 4.85 8.65 11.18
N PRO A 45 5.19 7.88 12.23
CA PRO A 45 4.44 6.68 12.60
C PRO A 45 2.98 6.94 12.93
N GLU A 46 2.64 8.10 13.50
CA GLU A 46 1.26 8.44 13.82
C GLU A 46 0.42 8.65 12.55
N ARG A 47 0.98 9.35 11.57
CA ARG A 47 0.36 9.49 10.25
C ARG A 47 0.20 8.15 9.54
N MET A 48 1.18 7.25 9.64
CA MET A 48 1.07 5.88 9.13
C MET A 48 -0.12 5.16 9.78
N VAL A 49 -0.20 5.12 11.11
CA VAL A 49 -1.29 4.44 11.84
C VAL A 49 -2.65 5.02 11.47
N ARG A 50 -2.79 6.34 11.37
CA ARG A 50 -4.02 7.00 10.93
C ARG A 50 -4.42 6.58 9.51
N THR A 51 -3.46 6.48 8.60
CA THR A 51 -3.69 6.06 7.21
C THR A 51 -4.25 4.63 7.16
N VAL A 52 -3.65 3.70 7.91
CA VAL A 52 -4.10 2.29 8.00
C VAL A 52 -5.50 2.21 8.63
N ARG A 53 -5.74 2.96 9.72
CA ARG A 53 -7.06 3.00 10.38
C ARG A 53 -8.16 3.52 9.46
N ALA A 54 -7.88 4.54 8.67
CA ALA A 54 -8.85 5.08 7.71
C ALA A 54 -9.21 4.07 6.61
N ALA A 55 -8.24 3.28 6.14
CA ALA A 55 -8.49 2.20 5.19
C ALA A 55 -9.37 1.09 5.78
N LEU A 56 -9.06 0.64 7.00
CA LEU A 56 -9.90 -0.32 7.72
C LEU A 56 -11.33 0.18 7.89
N ALA A 57 -11.52 1.45 8.26
CA ALA A 57 -12.84 2.04 8.44
C ALA A 57 -13.66 2.05 7.15
N ARG A 58 -13.06 2.44 6.00
CA ARG A 58 -13.75 2.42 4.70
C ARG A 58 -14.26 1.02 4.35
N ARG A 59 -13.47 -0.02 4.62
CA ARG A 59 -13.89 -1.41 4.38
C ARG A 59 -15.08 -1.81 5.26
N LEU A 60 -15.10 -1.38 6.52
CA LEU A 60 -16.16 -1.71 7.48
C LEU A 60 -17.47 -0.94 7.24
N THR A 61 -17.43 0.23 6.59
CA THR A 61 -18.63 1.03 6.29
C THR A 61 -19.29 0.67 4.96
N VAL A 62 -18.58 -0.03 4.06
CA VAL A 62 -19.06 -0.44 2.73
C VAL A 62 -19.55 -1.92 2.73
N SER A 63 -19.58 -2.57 3.91
CA SER A 63 -20.13 -3.92 4.11
C SER A 63 -21.55 -3.85 4.68
#